data_AF-A0A6G1LJC8-F1
#
_entry.id   AF-A0A6G1LJC8-F1
#
_cell.length_a   1.000
_cell.length_b   1.000
_cell.length_c   1.000
_cell.angle_alpha   90.00
_cell.angle_beta   90.00
_cell.angle_gamma   90.00
#
_symmetry.space_group_name_H-M   'P 1'
#
loop_
_entity.id
_entity.type
_entity.pdbx_description
1 polymer ?
#
loop_
_entity_poly.entity_id
_entity_poly.type
_entity_poly.pdbx_seq_one_letter_code
_entity_poly.pdbx_strand_id
1 'polypeptide(L)'
;GAPLVELEALFQKALQRFPGTFNAYHLSHNAIVADREQIVNIKGISMVLLQGILTARLMHGDSKNAYLALDTAMRLLPAQTPPRFITLFLDERPVVESYTVFAMACRAGMKLPYETVRRFLAALRLKSSLSSPQQHMQALRQMLSCVYMYLGSSDYISRNVISELLIAMTQILRLKGTAALEMKEKKALVTDIMALIRKALAISARFGVSPSISTFNSIIVNLAGFGQTKSVIALALKDAQALGLQANEVTRRSVLIAAGRLNDKDLVARSWNDLVSERLLSGQKIEPTDYHLLVTAAKASGAIEFAEQACESMASHGIWEEAREGVLNHLRTEVVKEKEHEEAALDIGDLRRQFEDLRADLDVMAERSKDKLVAQDFSHQDLPLTLAPIPKDIDLPEAEVRRLYDEVTTDPTLPPQPPPAQALSPAVSPTGIPYGRLRYENWTNINYLLALAEKTDAIYSAAVDKAISEGVPAPSRERALAASDLAVQDVGLSTVHAGGAKKDERLGKGETERRRKEILKLRGIVMASAPAPEG
;
A
#
# COMPACT_ATOMS: atom_id res chain seq x y z
N GLY A 1 -10.85 26.79 0.37
CA GLY A 1 -11.91 26.60 -0.64
C GLY A 1 -13.21 27.17 -0.10
N ALA A 2 -14.31 27.07 -0.84
CA ALA A 2 -15.64 27.41 -0.32
C ALA A 2 -16.03 26.45 0.82
N PRO A 3 -16.82 26.90 1.83
CA PRO A 3 -17.29 26.05 2.93
C PRO A 3 -18.09 24.83 2.46
N LEU A 4 -17.94 23.69 3.14
CA LEU A 4 -18.64 22.44 2.78
C LEU A 4 -20.17 22.62 2.74
N VAL A 5 -20.75 23.40 3.66
CA VAL A 5 -22.20 23.66 3.71
C VAL A 5 -22.70 24.32 2.42
N GLU A 6 -21.94 25.26 1.86
CA GLU A 6 -22.30 25.91 0.60
C GLU A 6 -22.19 24.94 -0.59
N LEU A 7 -21.17 24.08 -0.58
CA LEU A 7 -20.97 23.05 -1.61
C LEU A 7 -22.08 21.98 -1.57
N GLU A 8 -22.52 21.56 -0.38
CA GLU A 8 -23.68 20.68 -0.20
C GLU A 8 -24.96 21.34 -0.70
N ALA A 9 -25.21 22.61 -0.36
CA ALA A 9 -26.37 23.34 -0.86
C ALA A 9 -26.36 23.45 -2.40
N LEU A 10 -25.19 23.69 -3.00
CA LEU A 10 -25.02 23.72 -4.45
C LEU A 10 -25.26 22.33 -5.07
N PHE A 11 -24.73 21.27 -4.45
CA PHE A 11 -24.95 19.89 -4.87
C PHE A 11 -26.44 19.54 -4.84
N GLN A 12 -27.15 19.85 -3.76
CA GLN A 12 -28.59 19.61 -3.65
C GLN A 12 -29.39 20.37 -4.71
N LYS A 13 -29.07 21.65 -4.95
CA LYS A 13 -29.68 22.43 -6.05
C LYS A 13 -29.41 21.80 -7.42
N ALA A 14 -28.21 21.27 -7.64
CA ALA A 14 -27.86 20.60 -8.89
C ALA A 14 -28.63 19.28 -9.09
N LEU A 15 -28.85 18.50 -8.01
CA LEU A 15 -29.68 17.28 -8.05
C LEU A 15 -31.14 17.58 -8.41
N GLN A 16 -31.68 18.72 -7.96
CA GLN A 16 -33.06 19.13 -8.20
C GLN A 16 -33.28 19.76 -9.59
N ARG A 17 -32.22 20.26 -10.24
CA ARG A 17 -32.30 20.98 -11.52
C ARG A 17 -32.80 20.12 -12.69
N PHE A 18 -32.64 18.80 -12.60
CA PHE A 18 -33.04 17.85 -13.65
C PHE A 18 -33.99 16.79 -13.07
N PRO A 19 -35.25 17.14 -12.77
CA PRO A 19 -36.18 16.23 -12.10
C PRO A 19 -36.48 14.98 -12.93
N GLY A 20 -36.43 15.07 -14.27
CA GLY A 20 -36.68 13.95 -15.17
C GLY A 20 -35.65 12.81 -15.12
N THR A 21 -34.48 13.01 -14.50
CA THR A 21 -33.46 11.96 -14.33
C THR A 21 -33.46 11.36 -12.91
N PHE A 22 -34.31 11.85 -12.01
CA PHE A 22 -34.39 11.41 -10.61
C PHE A 22 -33.01 11.30 -9.91
N ASN A 23 -32.08 12.20 -10.28
CA ASN A 23 -30.71 12.19 -9.75
C ASN A 23 -30.67 12.29 -8.23
N ALA A 24 -31.59 13.07 -7.62
CA ALA A 24 -31.71 13.17 -6.17
C ALA A 24 -31.97 11.82 -5.49
N TYR A 25 -32.78 10.95 -6.11
CA TYR A 25 -33.01 9.60 -5.62
C TYR A 25 -31.80 8.70 -5.90
N HIS A 26 -31.40 8.55 -7.16
CA HIS A 26 -30.39 7.58 -7.56
C HIS A 26 -28.99 7.85 -6.98
N LEU A 27 -28.63 9.11 -6.74
CA LEU A 27 -27.36 9.50 -6.12
C LEU A 27 -27.44 9.59 -4.59
N SER A 28 -28.59 9.26 -3.98
CA SER A 28 -28.68 9.11 -2.54
C SER A 28 -28.01 7.82 -2.08
N HIS A 29 -27.36 7.85 -0.91
CA HIS A 29 -26.69 6.66 -0.39
C HIS A 29 -27.64 5.50 -0.03
N ASN A 30 -28.93 5.76 0.12
CA ASN A 30 -29.96 4.76 0.42
C ASN A 30 -30.80 4.34 -0.80
N ALA A 31 -30.43 4.77 -2.01
CA ALA A 31 -31.16 4.39 -3.23
C ALA A 31 -31.17 2.87 -3.45
N ILE A 32 -32.32 2.31 -3.82
CA ILE A 32 -32.44 0.90 -4.15
C ILE A 32 -32.16 0.71 -5.65
N VAL A 33 -31.41 -0.33 -5.99
CA VAL A 33 -31.21 -0.75 -7.37
C VAL A 33 -32.26 -1.79 -7.72
N ALA A 34 -32.94 -1.61 -8.86
CA ALA A 34 -34.04 -2.47 -9.28
C ALA A 34 -33.63 -3.95 -9.41
N ASP A 35 -32.48 -4.23 -10.01
CA ASP A 35 -31.89 -5.57 -10.08
C ASP A 35 -30.40 -5.52 -9.73
N ARG A 36 -30.04 -6.19 -8.63
CA ARG A 36 -28.67 -6.24 -8.12
C ARG A 36 -27.77 -7.20 -8.88
N GLU A 37 -28.29 -8.05 -9.75
CA GLU A 37 -27.47 -8.95 -10.57
C GLU A 37 -27.11 -8.33 -11.92
N GLN A 38 -27.69 -7.18 -12.28
CA GLN A 38 -27.55 -6.58 -13.61
C GLN A 38 -26.79 -5.25 -13.61
N ILE A 39 -26.39 -4.82 -14.81
CA ILE A 39 -25.81 -3.50 -15.05
C ILE A 39 -26.88 -2.43 -14.81
N VAL A 40 -26.54 -1.37 -14.06
CA VAL A 40 -27.44 -0.23 -13.89
C VAL A 40 -27.29 0.72 -15.07
N ASN A 41 -28.38 0.95 -15.81
CA ASN A 41 -28.42 1.92 -16.90
C ASN A 41 -29.46 3.01 -16.60
N ILE A 42 -29.03 4.06 -15.90
CA ILE A 42 -29.86 5.24 -15.60
C ILE A 42 -29.42 6.38 -16.51
N LYS A 43 -30.30 6.80 -17.44
CA LYS A 43 -30.00 7.89 -18.37
C LYS A 43 -29.80 9.21 -17.61
N GLY A 44 -28.69 9.89 -17.89
CA GLY A 44 -28.42 11.24 -17.37
C GLY A 44 -27.90 11.29 -15.93
N ILE A 45 -27.49 10.16 -15.35
CA ILE A 45 -26.86 10.13 -14.02
C ILE A 45 -25.48 10.77 -14.05
N SER A 46 -25.27 11.80 -13.21
CA SER A 46 -24.02 12.59 -13.23
C SER A 46 -23.01 12.07 -12.21
N MET A 47 -22.14 11.16 -12.65
CA MET A 47 -21.01 10.70 -11.83
C MET A 47 -19.99 11.81 -11.53
N VAL A 48 -19.89 12.82 -12.40
CA VAL A 48 -19.02 13.98 -12.18
C VAL A 48 -19.51 14.81 -10.99
N LEU A 49 -20.84 14.99 -10.86
CA LEU A 49 -21.42 15.70 -9.73
C LEU A 49 -21.17 14.95 -8.41
N LEU A 50 -21.36 13.62 -8.42
CA LEU A 50 -21.06 12.76 -7.26
C LEU A 50 -19.57 12.80 -6.90
N GLN A 51 -18.67 12.77 -7.89
CA GLN A 51 -17.22 12.89 -7.68
C GLN A 51 -16.85 14.24 -7.07
N GLY A 52 -17.49 15.32 -7.54
CA GLY A 52 -17.27 16.68 -7.05
C GLY A 52 -17.60 16.82 -5.57
N ILE A 53 -18.79 16.36 -5.15
CA ILE A 53 -19.17 16.44 -3.73
C ILE A 53 -18.36 15.48 -2.87
N LEU A 54 -18.00 14.30 -3.37
CA LEU A 54 -17.08 13.38 -2.69
C LEU A 54 -15.72 14.03 -2.42
N THR A 55 -15.16 14.70 -3.44
CA THR A 55 -13.89 15.42 -3.29
C THR A 55 -14.02 16.50 -2.22
N ALA A 56 -15.09 17.30 -2.27
CA ALA A 56 -15.34 18.34 -1.28
C ALA A 56 -15.43 17.79 0.15
N ARG A 57 -16.14 16.68 0.34
CA ARG A 57 -16.28 15.99 1.63
C ARG A 57 -14.94 15.50 2.18
N LEU A 58 -14.14 14.82 1.34
CA LEU A 58 -12.79 14.38 1.74
C LEU A 58 -11.90 15.55 2.16
N MET A 59 -11.85 16.61 1.35
CA MET A 59 -11.00 17.78 1.62
C MET A 59 -11.41 18.56 2.87
N HIS A 60 -12.66 18.42 3.33
CA HIS A 60 -13.17 19.04 4.55
C HIS A 60 -13.23 18.07 5.75
N GLY A 61 -12.70 16.85 5.61
CA GLY A 61 -12.68 15.86 6.68
C GLY A 61 -14.01 15.15 6.94
N ASP A 62 -15.03 15.32 6.08
CA ASP A 62 -16.29 14.59 6.15
C ASP A 62 -16.14 13.20 5.49
N SER A 63 -15.33 12.36 6.13
CA SER A 63 -14.98 11.02 5.64
C SER A 63 -16.21 10.12 5.52
N LYS A 64 -17.14 10.19 6.48
CA LYS A 64 -18.37 9.40 6.51
C LYS A 64 -19.15 9.58 5.22
N ASN A 65 -19.49 10.83 4.87
CA ASN A 65 -20.30 11.10 3.69
C ASN A 65 -19.49 10.91 2.38
N ALA A 66 -18.16 10.97 2.44
CA ALA A 66 -17.31 10.60 1.31
C ALA A 66 -17.35 9.09 1.03
N TYR A 67 -17.25 8.23 2.05
CA TYR A 67 -17.39 6.78 1.89
C TYR A 67 -18.80 6.39 1.42
N LEU A 68 -19.84 7.06 1.89
CA LEU A 68 -21.20 6.85 1.38
C LEU A 68 -21.36 7.28 -0.09
N ALA A 69 -20.64 8.31 -0.53
CA ALA A 69 -20.59 8.68 -1.94
C ALA A 69 -19.81 7.65 -2.78
N LEU A 70 -18.73 7.06 -2.25
CA LEU A 70 -18.01 5.96 -2.89
C LEU A 70 -18.89 4.71 -3.02
N ASP A 71 -19.61 4.36 -1.95
CA ASP A 71 -20.60 3.27 -1.94
C ASP A 71 -21.66 3.48 -3.02
N THR A 72 -22.20 4.70 -3.12
CA THR A 72 -23.17 5.06 -4.17
C THR A 72 -22.57 4.84 -5.56
N ALA A 73 -21.32 5.28 -5.78
CA ALA A 73 -20.63 5.10 -7.06
C ALA A 73 -20.45 3.62 -7.42
N MET A 74 -19.94 2.81 -6.47
CA MET A 74 -19.69 1.39 -6.70
C MET A 74 -20.97 0.54 -6.71
N ARG A 75 -22.06 1.00 -6.09
CA ARG A 75 -23.36 0.34 -6.22
C ARG A 75 -23.94 0.52 -7.62
N LEU A 76 -23.85 1.73 -8.16
CA LEU A 76 -24.33 2.05 -9.51
C LEU A 76 -23.44 1.44 -10.58
N LEU A 77 -22.12 1.60 -10.44
CA LEU A 77 -21.10 1.24 -11.43
C LEU A 77 -20.01 0.35 -10.79
N PRO A 78 -20.32 -0.89 -10.37
CA PRO A 78 -19.41 -1.70 -9.56
C PRO A 78 -18.05 -1.96 -10.20
N ALA A 79 -17.99 -2.18 -11.52
CA ALA A 79 -16.74 -2.36 -12.26
C ALA A 79 -16.36 -1.16 -13.15
N GLN A 80 -17.20 -0.12 -13.20
CA GLN A 80 -17.05 1.03 -14.10
C GLN A 80 -16.93 2.36 -13.34
N THR A 81 -16.73 2.30 -12.02
CA THR A 81 -16.52 3.49 -11.20
C THR A 81 -15.27 4.23 -11.72
N PRO A 82 -15.36 5.53 -12.02
CA PRO A 82 -14.21 6.26 -12.57
C PRO A 82 -13.01 6.21 -11.61
N PRO A 83 -11.77 5.96 -12.10
CA PRO A 83 -10.60 5.78 -11.25
C PRO A 83 -10.33 6.94 -10.28
N ARG A 84 -10.76 8.16 -10.63
CA ARG A 84 -10.57 9.34 -9.77
C ARG A 84 -11.25 9.20 -8.42
N PHE A 85 -12.40 8.51 -8.33
CA PHE A 85 -13.04 8.17 -7.05
C PHE A 85 -12.05 7.43 -6.15
N ILE A 86 -11.38 6.42 -6.69
CA ILE A 86 -10.42 5.58 -5.97
C ILE A 86 -9.17 6.38 -5.60
N THR A 87 -8.58 7.09 -6.56
CA THR A 87 -7.30 7.80 -6.32
C THR A 87 -7.41 8.85 -5.22
N LEU A 88 -8.59 9.49 -5.05
CA LEU A 88 -8.80 10.48 -3.99
C LEU A 88 -8.64 9.86 -2.59
N PHE A 89 -9.16 8.65 -2.36
CA PHE A 89 -8.94 7.96 -1.09
C PHE A 89 -7.48 7.55 -0.91
N LEU A 90 -6.82 7.10 -1.98
CA LEU A 90 -5.41 6.71 -1.90
C LEU A 90 -4.48 7.89 -1.57
N ASP A 91 -4.85 9.10 -2.01
CA ASP A 91 -4.11 10.32 -1.76
C ASP A 91 -4.43 10.92 -0.37
N GLU A 92 -5.70 10.92 0.06
CA GLU A 92 -6.17 11.69 1.23
C GLU A 92 -6.39 10.86 2.51
N ARG A 93 -6.54 9.53 2.41
CA ARG A 93 -6.87 8.68 3.57
C ARG A 93 -5.69 7.84 4.06
N PRO A 94 -5.67 7.46 5.34
CA PRO A 94 -4.63 6.59 5.90
C PRO A 94 -4.49 5.28 5.13
N VAL A 95 -3.25 4.81 4.97
CA VAL A 95 -2.91 3.56 4.24
C VAL A 95 -3.80 2.35 4.62
N VAL A 96 -4.21 2.20 5.87
CA VAL A 96 -5.09 1.09 6.33
C VAL A 96 -6.47 1.16 5.67
N GLU A 97 -7.04 2.36 5.53
CA GLU A 97 -8.29 2.59 4.82
C GLU A 97 -8.07 2.49 3.30
N SER A 98 -7.06 3.18 2.79
CA SER A 98 -6.71 3.25 1.37
C SER A 98 -6.41 1.88 0.76
N TYR A 99 -5.82 0.96 1.52
CA TYR A 99 -5.61 -0.42 1.10
C TYR A 99 -6.93 -1.12 0.75
N THR A 100 -7.97 -0.93 1.57
CA THR A 100 -9.27 -1.58 1.34
C THR A 100 -9.94 -1.00 0.10
N VAL A 101 -9.89 0.32 -0.07
CA VAL A 101 -10.40 0.99 -1.28
C VAL A 101 -9.65 0.54 -2.54
N PHE A 102 -8.32 0.41 -2.46
CA PHE A 102 -7.49 -0.14 -3.53
C PHE A 102 -7.87 -1.59 -3.87
N ALA A 103 -8.01 -2.44 -2.85
CA ALA A 103 -8.34 -3.85 -3.00
C ALA A 103 -9.73 -4.04 -3.61
N MET A 104 -10.73 -3.26 -3.16
CA MET A 104 -12.08 -3.23 -3.75
C MET A 104 -12.04 -2.85 -5.24
N ALA A 105 -11.28 -1.82 -5.61
CA ALA A 105 -11.15 -1.38 -7.00
C ALA A 105 -10.51 -2.47 -7.88
N CYS A 106 -9.43 -3.09 -7.41
CA CYS A 106 -8.76 -4.16 -8.14
C CYS A 106 -9.65 -5.41 -8.25
N ARG A 107 -10.32 -5.79 -7.15
CA ARG A 107 -11.28 -6.92 -7.11
C ARG A 107 -12.40 -6.72 -8.12
N ALA A 108 -12.86 -5.49 -8.33
CA ALA A 108 -13.89 -5.15 -9.32
C ALA A 108 -13.37 -5.09 -10.77
N GLY A 109 -12.05 -5.23 -11.00
CA GLY A 109 -11.45 -5.13 -12.33
C GLY A 109 -11.22 -3.70 -12.81
N MET A 110 -11.16 -2.72 -11.92
CA MET A 110 -10.89 -1.32 -12.29
C MET A 110 -9.41 -1.13 -12.61
N LYS A 111 -9.11 -0.62 -13.81
CA LYS A 111 -7.74 -0.29 -14.22
C LYS A 111 -7.27 1.01 -13.58
N LEU A 112 -6.42 0.90 -12.55
CA LEU A 112 -5.82 2.07 -11.89
C LEU A 112 -4.53 2.54 -12.60
N PRO A 113 -4.26 3.86 -12.66
CA PRO A 113 -3.01 4.38 -13.21
C PRO A 113 -1.78 3.84 -12.46
N TYR A 114 -0.76 3.40 -13.20
CA TYR A 114 0.41 2.75 -12.61
C TYR A 114 1.18 3.66 -11.62
N GLU A 115 1.22 4.98 -11.85
CA GLU A 115 1.83 5.94 -10.92
C GLU A 115 1.11 5.97 -9.58
N THR A 116 -0.21 5.83 -9.56
CA THR A 116 -0.99 5.74 -8.32
C THR A 116 -0.61 4.48 -7.55
N VAL A 117 -0.52 3.33 -8.25
CA VAL A 117 -0.14 2.06 -7.62
C VAL A 117 1.30 2.12 -7.09
N ARG A 118 2.23 2.70 -7.85
CA ARG A 118 3.61 2.90 -7.42
C ARG A 118 3.70 3.77 -6.17
N ARG A 119 3.00 4.91 -6.13
CA ARG A 119 2.95 5.78 -4.94
C ARG A 119 2.36 5.06 -3.74
N PHE A 120 1.31 4.26 -3.95
CA PHE A 120 0.69 3.48 -2.89
C PHE A 120 1.63 2.40 -2.32
N LEU A 121 2.33 1.65 -3.17
CA LEU A 121 3.35 0.69 -2.75
C LEU A 121 4.52 1.36 -2.02
N ALA A 122 4.96 2.53 -2.49
CA ALA A 122 5.98 3.32 -1.80
C ALA A 122 5.50 3.76 -0.41
N ALA A 123 4.22 4.15 -0.25
CA ALA A 123 3.64 4.49 1.04
C ALA A 123 3.59 3.28 1.99
N LEU A 124 3.24 2.08 1.51
CA LEU A 124 3.33 0.84 2.28
C LEU A 124 4.77 0.55 2.73
N ARG A 125 5.73 0.65 1.80
CA ARG A 125 7.15 0.44 2.07
C ARG A 125 7.69 1.43 3.11
N LEU A 126 7.34 2.71 3.00
CA LEU A 126 7.81 3.74 3.93
C LEU A 126 7.17 3.63 5.32
N LYS A 127 5.97 3.06 5.43
CA LYS A 127 5.35 2.74 6.73
C LYS A 127 5.92 1.50 7.39
N SER A 128 6.58 0.63 6.63
CA SER A 128 7.27 -0.52 7.18
C SER A 128 8.39 -0.04 8.12
N SER A 129 8.30 -0.42 9.41
CA SER A 129 9.33 -0.01 10.36
C SER A 129 10.54 -0.92 10.23
N LEU A 130 11.71 -0.34 9.93
CA LEU A 130 12.97 -1.09 9.99
C LEU A 130 13.38 -1.44 11.44
N SER A 131 12.69 -0.89 12.45
CA SER A 131 12.90 -1.27 13.85
C SER A 131 12.10 -2.51 14.26
N SER A 132 11.11 -2.94 13.47
CA SER A 132 10.28 -4.11 13.77
C SER A 132 10.29 -5.08 12.57
N PRO A 133 11.01 -6.22 12.68
CA PRO A 133 11.01 -7.26 11.65
C PRO A 133 9.60 -7.69 11.25
N GLN A 134 8.73 -7.89 12.24
CA GLN A 134 7.33 -8.28 12.03
C GLN A 134 6.58 -7.26 11.18
N GLN A 135 6.65 -5.97 11.51
CA GLN A 135 5.97 -4.93 10.72
C GLN A 135 6.53 -4.83 9.31
N HIS A 136 7.84 -5.03 9.13
CA HIS A 136 8.45 -5.02 7.81
C HIS A 136 8.00 -6.20 6.94
N MET A 137 7.96 -7.41 7.50
CA MET A 137 7.48 -8.59 6.79
C MET A 137 5.98 -8.50 6.48
N GLN A 138 5.16 -8.01 7.42
CA GLN A 138 3.74 -7.72 7.16
C GLN A 138 3.57 -6.76 5.97
N ALA A 139 4.34 -5.68 5.92
CA ALA A 139 4.29 -4.74 4.80
C ALA A 139 4.69 -5.41 3.47
N LEU A 140 5.68 -6.32 3.46
CA LEU A 140 6.06 -7.08 2.27
C LEU A 140 4.94 -7.97 1.76
N ARG A 141 4.26 -8.69 2.66
CA ARG A 141 3.10 -9.54 2.32
C ARG A 141 1.93 -8.73 1.78
N GLN A 142 1.69 -7.55 2.34
CA GLN A 142 0.68 -6.61 1.87
C GLN A 142 1.02 -6.03 0.50
N MET A 143 2.28 -5.62 0.28
CA MET A 143 2.76 -5.15 -1.02
C MET A 143 2.62 -6.23 -2.09
N LEU A 144 2.97 -7.48 -1.76
CA LEU A 144 2.80 -8.62 -2.66
C LEU A 144 1.33 -8.86 -3.00
N SER A 145 0.44 -8.76 -2.01
CA SER A 145 -1.00 -8.86 -2.21
C SER A 145 -1.54 -7.74 -3.10
N CYS A 146 -1.07 -6.49 -2.94
CA CYS A 146 -1.41 -5.37 -3.81
C CYS A 146 -0.95 -5.61 -5.25
N VAL A 147 0.28 -6.10 -5.43
CA VAL A 147 0.84 -6.46 -6.73
C VAL A 147 -0.01 -7.53 -7.41
N TYR A 148 -0.42 -8.57 -6.67
CA TYR A 148 -1.28 -9.62 -7.20
C TYR A 148 -2.67 -9.11 -7.60
N MET A 149 -3.33 -8.34 -6.74
CA MET A 149 -4.64 -7.77 -7.03
C MET A 149 -4.59 -6.80 -8.23
N TYR A 150 -3.55 -5.97 -8.31
CA TYR A 150 -3.36 -5.08 -9.45
C TYR A 150 -3.18 -5.85 -10.75
N LEU A 151 -2.33 -6.88 -10.74
CA LEU A 151 -2.15 -7.80 -11.86
C LEU A 151 -3.44 -8.52 -12.26
N GLY A 152 -4.39 -8.72 -11.35
CA GLY A 152 -5.70 -9.28 -11.70
C GLY A 152 -6.64 -8.30 -12.36
N SER A 153 -6.58 -7.03 -11.96
CA SER A 153 -7.36 -5.94 -12.56
C SER A 153 -6.80 -5.40 -13.88
N SER A 154 -5.51 -5.64 -14.11
CA SER A 154 -4.73 -5.08 -15.21
C SER A 154 -4.01 -6.20 -15.95
N ASP A 155 -4.09 -6.18 -17.27
CA ASP A 155 -3.34 -7.05 -18.18
C ASP A 155 -1.83 -6.75 -18.20
N TYR A 156 -1.41 -5.74 -17.44
CA TYR A 156 -0.05 -5.25 -17.40
C TYR A 156 0.37 -4.88 -15.97
N ILE A 157 1.63 -5.15 -15.65
CA ILE A 157 2.29 -4.63 -14.46
C ILE A 157 3.52 -3.83 -14.86
N SER A 158 3.69 -2.64 -14.29
CA SER A 158 4.85 -1.82 -14.63
C SER A 158 6.13 -2.30 -13.95
N ARG A 159 7.27 -2.13 -14.63
CA ARG A 159 8.61 -2.32 -14.05
C ARG A 159 8.79 -1.59 -12.72
N ASN A 160 8.23 -0.39 -12.60
CA ASN A 160 8.38 0.44 -11.40
C ASN A 160 7.59 -0.14 -10.20
N VAL A 161 6.41 -0.71 -10.44
CA VAL A 161 5.60 -1.38 -9.41
C VAL A 161 6.34 -2.59 -8.84
N ILE A 162 6.90 -3.45 -9.70
CA ILE A 162 7.73 -4.58 -9.27
C ILE A 162 8.99 -4.11 -8.56
N SER A 163 9.63 -3.04 -9.03
CA SER A 163 10.84 -2.51 -8.41
C SER A 163 10.61 -2.12 -6.95
N GLU A 164 9.49 -1.50 -6.60
CA GLU A 164 9.19 -1.16 -5.18
C GLU A 164 9.15 -2.40 -4.28
N LEU A 165 8.51 -3.49 -4.73
CA LEU A 165 8.47 -4.76 -3.98
C LEU A 165 9.85 -5.38 -3.82
N LEU A 166 10.64 -5.44 -4.89
CA LEU A 166 11.99 -6.02 -4.86
C LEU A 166 12.93 -5.20 -3.98
N ILE A 167 12.84 -3.86 -4.05
CA ILE A 167 13.62 -2.98 -3.18
C ILE A 167 13.24 -3.22 -1.72
N ALA A 168 11.95 -3.31 -1.39
CA ALA A 168 11.52 -3.63 -0.04
C ALA A 168 12.10 -4.97 0.45
N MET A 169 12.08 -6.04 -0.37
CA MET A 169 12.66 -7.34 0.00
C MET A 169 14.15 -7.23 0.34
N THR A 170 14.91 -6.37 -0.35
CA THR A 170 16.33 -6.17 -0.04
C THR A 170 16.55 -5.46 1.30
N GLN A 171 15.58 -4.69 1.80
CA GLN A 171 15.70 -3.93 3.05
C GLN A 171 15.64 -4.79 4.31
N ILE A 172 15.36 -6.09 4.20
CA ILE A 172 15.39 -7.03 5.32
C ILE A 172 16.77 -7.04 6.00
N LEU A 173 17.86 -6.88 5.25
CA LEU A 173 19.22 -6.75 5.82
C LEU A 173 19.51 -5.40 6.49
N ARG A 174 18.54 -4.48 6.49
CA ARG A 174 18.62 -3.20 7.21
C ARG A 174 17.79 -3.20 8.48
N LEU A 175 17.15 -4.32 8.84
CA LEU A 175 16.40 -4.43 10.09
C LEU A 175 17.33 -4.23 11.29
N LYS A 176 16.80 -3.62 12.35
CA LYS A 176 17.53 -3.48 13.61
C LYS A 176 17.97 -4.86 14.14
N GLY A 177 19.18 -4.96 14.67
CA GLY A 177 19.78 -6.23 15.11
C GLY A 177 20.45 -7.06 14.02
N THR A 178 20.27 -6.75 12.72
CA THR A 178 20.97 -7.47 11.63
C THR A 178 22.49 -7.26 11.64
N ALA A 179 22.95 -6.10 12.12
CA ALA A 179 24.37 -5.78 12.18
C ALA A 179 25.14 -6.71 13.14
N ALA A 180 24.49 -7.12 14.23
CA ALA A 180 25.04 -7.99 15.28
C ALA A 180 25.12 -9.47 14.87
N LEU A 181 24.48 -9.87 13.77
CA LEU A 181 24.48 -11.26 13.30
C LEU A 181 25.87 -11.72 12.87
N GLU A 182 26.13 -13.01 13.05
CA GLU A 182 27.35 -13.62 12.56
C GLU A 182 27.41 -13.61 11.04
N MET A 183 28.63 -13.60 10.48
CA MET A 183 28.84 -13.62 9.02
C MET A 183 28.16 -14.83 8.35
N LYS A 184 28.09 -15.97 9.02
CA LYS A 184 27.42 -17.17 8.51
C LYS A 184 25.91 -16.95 8.37
N GLU A 185 25.29 -16.31 9.36
CA GLU A 185 23.87 -15.99 9.38
C GLU A 185 23.53 -14.92 8.35
N LYS A 186 24.33 -13.85 8.24
CA LYS A 186 24.19 -12.82 7.19
C LYS A 186 24.21 -13.43 5.80
N LYS A 187 25.16 -14.33 5.51
CA LYS A 187 25.24 -15.05 4.22
C LYS A 187 24.02 -15.94 3.96
N ALA A 188 23.50 -16.60 4.98
CA ALA A 188 22.26 -17.38 4.86
C ALA A 188 21.08 -16.47 4.51
N LEU A 189 20.92 -15.33 5.22
CA LEU A 189 19.89 -14.34 4.92
C LEU A 189 20.00 -13.78 3.50
N VAL A 190 21.21 -13.43 3.05
CA VAL A 190 21.45 -12.99 1.66
C VAL A 190 20.96 -14.05 0.66
N THR A 191 21.23 -15.33 0.94
CA THR A 191 20.81 -16.44 0.08
C THR A 191 19.29 -16.58 0.04
N ASP A 192 18.64 -16.53 1.21
CA ASP A 192 17.18 -16.61 1.34
C ASP A 192 16.47 -15.44 0.62
N ILE A 193 16.97 -14.21 0.83
CA ILE A 193 16.41 -13.01 0.17
C ILE A 193 16.63 -13.07 -1.35
N MET A 194 17.81 -13.50 -1.82
CA MET A 194 18.06 -13.68 -3.25
C MET A 194 17.16 -14.76 -3.86
N ALA A 195 16.78 -15.80 -3.12
CA ALA A 195 15.84 -16.81 -3.59
C ALA A 195 14.42 -16.21 -3.76
N LEU A 196 13.96 -15.40 -2.80
CA LEU A 196 12.68 -14.70 -2.89
C LEU A 196 12.64 -13.71 -4.06
N ILE A 197 13.70 -12.90 -4.22
CA ILE A 197 13.84 -11.95 -5.34
C ILE A 197 13.80 -12.70 -6.67
N ARG A 198 14.55 -13.79 -6.82
CA ARG A 198 14.55 -14.59 -8.05
C ARG A 198 13.17 -15.15 -8.38
N LYS A 199 12.43 -15.60 -7.37
CA LYS A 199 11.05 -16.09 -7.54
C LYS A 199 10.10 -14.97 -7.98
N ALA A 200 10.14 -13.80 -7.33
CA ALA A 200 9.35 -12.64 -7.72
C ALA A 200 9.67 -12.14 -9.14
N LEU A 201 10.95 -12.15 -9.51
CA LEU A 201 11.41 -11.85 -10.88
C LEU A 201 10.91 -12.87 -11.90
N ALA A 202 10.96 -14.16 -11.58
CA ALA A 202 10.44 -15.21 -12.46
C ALA A 202 8.93 -15.03 -12.71
N ILE A 203 8.16 -14.71 -11.67
CA ILE A 203 6.71 -14.40 -11.81
C ILE A 203 6.52 -13.19 -12.73
N SER A 204 7.27 -12.11 -12.50
CA SER A 204 7.18 -10.86 -13.26
C SER A 204 7.59 -11.00 -14.73
N ALA A 205 8.61 -11.82 -15.00
CA ALA A 205 9.07 -12.11 -16.35
C ALA A 205 8.00 -12.79 -17.21
N ARG A 206 7.09 -13.58 -16.60
CA ARG A 206 5.94 -14.16 -17.33
C ARG A 206 5.02 -13.08 -17.91
N PHE A 207 4.97 -11.91 -17.29
CA PHE A 207 4.19 -10.76 -17.73
C PHE A 207 5.02 -9.76 -18.57
N GLY A 208 6.20 -10.17 -19.04
CA GLY A 208 7.06 -9.32 -19.88
C GLY A 208 7.77 -8.21 -19.10
N VAL A 209 7.85 -8.31 -17.77
CA VAL A 209 8.42 -7.25 -16.92
C VAL A 209 9.81 -7.64 -16.45
N SER A 210 10.77 -6.78 -16.78
CA SER A 210 12.14 -6.87 -16.27
C SER A 210 12.37 -5.86 -15.15
N PRO A 211 13.25 -6.14 -14.17
CA PRO A 211 13.60 -5.21 -13.10
C PRO A 211 14.26 -3.94 -13.65
N SER A 212 14.25 -2.88 -12.85
CA SER A 212 14.96 -1.64 -13.16
C SER A 212 16.37 -1.63 -12.59
N ILE A 213 17.21 -0.70 -13.05
CA ILE A 213 18.56 -0.51 -12.48
C ILE A 213 18.50 -0.16 -10.98
N SER A 214 17.41 0.45 -10.49
CA SER A 214 17.27 0.78 -9.07
C SER A 214 17.11 -0.47 -8.19
N THR A 215 16.54 -1.55 -8.73
CA THR A 215 16.51 -2.86 -8.08
C THR A 215 17.93 -3.39 -7.86
N PHE A 216 18.78 -3.37 -8.90
CA PHE A 216 20.17 -3.82 -8.79
C PHE A 216 21.00 -2.94 -7.86
N ASN A 217 20.80 -1.63 -7.92
CA ASN A 217 21.43 -0.68 -6.98
C ASN A 217 21.07 -1.03 -5.52
N SER A 218 19.81 -1.38 -5.26
CA SER A 218 19.36 -1.81 -3.92
C SER A 218 19.93 -3.17 -3.52
N ILE A 219 20.08 -4.12 -4.46
CA ILE A 219 20.77 -5.40 -4.21
C ILE A 219 22.24 -5.15 -3.82
N ILE A 220 22.94 -4.26 -4.52
CA ILE A 220 24.33 -3.91 -4.23
C ILE A 220 24.45 -3.32 -2.83
N VAL A 221 23.67 -2.29 -2.50
CA VAL A 221 23.77 -1.64 -1.19
C VAL A 221 23.36 -2.58 -0.06
N ASN A 222 22.21 -3.24 -0.20
CA ASN A 222 21.60 -3.97 0.91
C ASN A 222 22.13 -5.40 1.02
N LEU A 223 22.18 -6.16 -0.06
CA LEU A 223 22.62 -7.55 0.00
C LEU A 223 24.14 -7.68 0.01
N ALA A 224 24.85 -6.88 -0.79
CA ALA A 224 26.32 -6.92 -0.77
C ALA A 224 26.90 -6.13 0.41
N GLY A 225 26.44 -4.90 0.63
CA GLY A 225 26.90 -4.02 1.71
C GLY A 225 26.46 -4.52 3.10
N PHE A 226 25.18 -4.41 3.44
CA PHE A 226 24.68 -4.82 4.76
C PHE A 226 24.78 -6.34 5.00
N GLY A 227 24.58 -7.15 3.95
CA GLY A 227 24.80 -8.60 4.01
C GLY A 227 26.27 -9.04 3.97
N GLN A 228 27.21 -8.10 3.89
CA GLN A 228 28.66 -8.33 3.88
C GLN A 228 29.13 -9.43 2.91
N THR A 229 28.52 -9.47 1.72
CA THR A 229 28.80 -10.49 0.69
C THR A 229 29.29 -9.83 -0.59
N LYS A 230 30.60 -9.56 -0.66
CA LYS A 230 31.27 -8.85 -1.77
C LYS A 230 30.94 -9.39 -3.17
N SER A 231 30.83 -10.71 -3.32
CA SER A 231 30.53 -11.36 -4.62
C SER A 231 29.18 -10.93 -5.22
N VAL A 232 28.24 -10.47 -4.41
CA VAL A 232 26.93 -9.99 -4.88
C VAL A 232 27.05 -8.73 -5.73
N ILE A 233 28.07 -7.89 -5.53
CA ILE A 233 28.30 -6.68 -6.35
C ILE A 233 28.52 -7.09 -7.82
N ALA A 234 29.49 -7.98 -8.05
CA ALA A 234 29.83 -8.44 -9.39
C ALA A 234 28.66 -9.19 -10.05
N LEU A 235 27.94 -10.01 -9.27
CA LEU A 235 26.75 -10.71 -9.76
C LEU A 235 25.65 -9.74 -10.18
N ALA A 236 25.30 -8.76 -9.34
CA ALA A 236 24.25 -7.78 -9.62
C ALA A 236 24.58 -6.91 -10.85
N LEU A 237 25.84 -6.50 -11.01
CA LEU A 237 26.28 -5.74 -12.19
C LEU A 237 26.22 -6.58 -13.47
N LYS A 238 26.65 -7.84 -13.40
CA LYS A 238 26.58 -8.77 -14.53
C LYS A 238 25.14 -9.05 -14.94
N ASP A 239 24.25 -9.28 -13.97
CA ASP A 239 22.83 -9.53 -14.21
C ASP A 239 22.13 -8.29 -14.79
N ALA A 240 22.46 -7.09 -14.31
CA ALA A 240 21.97 -5.84 -14.89
C ALA A 240 22.41 -5.69 -16.35
N GLN A 241 23.69 -5.94 -16.64
CA GLN A 241 24.23 -5.88 -17.99
C GLN A 241 23.58 -6.91 -18.92
N ALA A 242 23.34 -8.14 -18.43
CA ALA A 242 22.66 -9.19 -19.20
C ALA A 242 21.22 -8.81 -19.59
N LEU A 243 20.59 -7.92 -18.83
CA LEU A 243 19.27 -7.34 -19.13
C LEU A 243 19.34 -6.06 -19.96
N GLY A 244 20.52 -5.68 -20.47
CA GLY A 244 20.73 -4.46 -21.24
C GLY A 244 20.64 -3.17 -20.41
N LEU A 245 20.75 -3.27 -19.07
CA LEU A 245 20.75 -2.10 -18.19
C LEU A 245 22.19 -1.61 -18.02
N GLN A 246 22.42 -0.32 -18.27
CA GLN A 246 23.72 0.30 -18.06
C GLN A 246 23.85 0.82 -16.63
N ALA A 247 25.04 0.63 -16.06
CA ALA A 247 25.39 1.24 -14.78
C ALA A 247 25.39 2.76 -14.92
N ASN A 248 24.65 3.45 -14.06
CA ASN A 248 24.60 4.91 -14.02
C ASN A 248 25.31 5.45 -12.77
N GLU A 249 25.26 6.76 -12.57
CA GLU A 249 25.83 7.43 -11.40
C GLU A 249 25.30 6.84 -10.07
N VAL A 250 24.02 6.48 -10.01
CA VAL A 250 23.40 5.88 -8.83
C VAL A 250 23.97 4.48 -8.59
N THR A 251 24.25 3.72 -9.64
CA THR A 251 24.92 2.42 -9.54
C THR A 251 26.32 2.56 -8.96
N ARG A 252 27.12 3.52 -9.45
CA ARG A 252 28.48 3.75 -8.94
C ARG A 252 28.47 4.22 -7.49
N ARG A 253 27.58 5.13 -7.12
CA ARG A 253 27.31 5.51 -5.72
C ARG A 253 26.94 4.30 -4.85
N SER A 254 26.12 3.40 -5.38
CA SER A 254 25.69 2.18 -4.68
C SER A 254 26.87 1.24 -4.40
N VAL A 255 27.78 1.07 -5.37
CA VAL A 255 29.01 0.27 -5.18
C VAL A 255 29.92 0.90 -4.13
N LEU A 256 30.11 2.23 -4.16
CA LEU A 256 30.90 2.96 -3.17
C LEU A 256 30.34 2.79 -1.74
N ILE A 257 29.02 2.91 -1.57
CA ILE A 257 28.35 2.67 -0.29
C ILE A 257 28.57 1.23 0.19
N ALA A 258 28.39 0.25 -0.70
CA ALA A 258 28.60 -1.16 -0.37
C ALA A 258 30.05 -1.45 0.01
N ALA A 259 31.02 -0.83 -0.68
CA ALA A 259 32.45 -0.97 -0.38
C ALA A 259 32.80 -0.51 1.03
N GLY A 260 32.25 0.63 1.46
CA GLY A 260 32.38 1.12 2.82
C GLY A 260 31.84 0.13 3.86
N ARG A 261 30.66 -0.45 3.61
CA ARG A 261 30.04 -1.46 4.51
C ARG A 261 30.75 -2.81 4.55
N LEU A 262 31.47 -3.15 3.47
CA LEU A 262 32.32 -4.33 3.38
C LEU A 262 33.68 -4.15 4.06
N ASN A 263 33.99 -2.95 4.56
CA ASN A 263 35.30 -2.57 5.08
C ASN A 263 36.44 -2.77 4.05
N ASP A 264 36.15 -2.56 2.76
CA ASP A 264 37.08 -2.81 1.66
C ASP A 264 37.66 -1.50 1.12
N LYS A 265 38.84 -1.12 1.65
CA LYS A 265 39.52 0.15 1.30
C LYS A 265 39.84 0.26 -0.18
N ASP A 266 40.31 -0.83 -0.79
CA ASP A 266 40.69 -0.86 -2.21
C ASP A 266 39.45 -0.71 -3.11
N LEU A 267 38.33 -1.30 -2.70
CA LEU A 267 37.08 -1.14 -3.43
C LEU A 267 36.52 0.27 -3.26
N VAL A 268 36.65 0.91 -2.09
CA VAL A 268 36.29 2.33 -1.91
C VAL A 268 37.08 3.21 -2.87
N ALA A 269 38.41 3.06 -2.90
CA ALA A 269 39.26 3.86 -3.77
C ALA A 269 38.94 3.66 -5.26
N ARG A 270 38.79 2.41 -5.70
CA ARG A 270 38.41 2.10 -7.09
C ARG A 270 37.04 2.65 -7.45
N SER A 271 36.03 2.45 -6.60
CA SER A 271 34.65 2.89 -6.88
C SER A 271 34.54 4.42 -6.94
N TRP A 272 35.32 5.13 -6.13
CA TRP A 272 35.42 6.58 -6.19
C TRP A 272 36.04 7.05 -7.50
N ASN A 273 37.19 6.50 -7.87
CA ASN A 273 37.87 6.86 -9.11
C ASN A 273 36.99 6.56 -10.33
N ASP A 274 36.32 5.41 -10.34
CA ASP A 274 35.37 5.03 -11.39
C ASP A 274 34.18 6.00 -11.50
N LEU A 275 33.69 6.55 -10.38
CA LEU A 275 32.62 7.55 -10.35
C LEU A 275 33.11 8.90 -10.90
N VAL A 276 34.28 9.35 -10.46
CA VAL A 276 34.92 10.60 -10.91
C VAL A 276 35.20 10.56 -12.41
N SER A 277 35.87 9.50 -12.88
CA SER A 277 36.24 9.35 -14.28
C SER A 277 35.01 9.35 -15.19
N GLU A 278 33.94 8.64 -14.83
CA GLU A 278 32.71 8.61 -15.64
C GLU A 278 32.03 9.98 -15.73
N ARG A 279 31.98 10.71 -14.62
CA ARG A 279 31.37 12.05 -14.61
C ARG A 279 32.16 13.03 -15.46
N LEU A 280 33.49 13.01 -15.35
CA LEU A 280 34.36 13.83 -16.19
C LEU A 280 34.20 13.48 -17.68
N LEU A 281 34.16 12.19 -18.03
CA LEU A 281 33.93 11.73 -19.40
C LEU A 281 32.56 12.16 -19.95
N SER A 282 31.54 12.20 -19.10
CA SER A 282 30.18 12.60 -19.45
C SER A 282 29.95 14.12 -19.40
N GLY A 283 30.99 14.91 -19.10
CA GLY A 283 30.88 16.36 -18.93
C GLY A 283 30.04 16.81 -17.72
N GLN A 284 29.77 15.89 -16.79
CA GLN A 284 29.03 16.16 -15.57
C GLN A 284 29.97 16.60 -14.44
N LYS A 285 29.49 17.50 -13.58
CA LYS A 285 30.24 17.93 -12.40
C LYS A 285 30.10 16.92 -11.26
N ILE A 286 31.13 16.81 -10.43
CA ILE A 286 31.03 16.07 -9.18
C ILE A 286 30.21 16.90 -8.19
N GLU A 287 29.29 16.25 -7.47
CA GLU A 287 28.40 16.92 -6.53
C GLU A 287 28.94 16.80 -5.10
N PRO A 288 28.61 17.74 -4.20
CA PRO A 288 28.92 17.61 -2.77
C PRO A 288 28.42 16.29 -2.16
N THR A 289 27.28 15.79 -2.64
CA THR A 289 26.71 14.50 -2.24
C THR A 289 27.66 13.34 -2.50
N ASP A 290 28.45 13.36 -3.58
CA ASP A 290 29.41 12.29 -3.89
C ASP A 290 30.54 12.26 -2.86
N TYR A 291 31.04 13.44 -2.48
CA TYR A 291 32.07 13.59 -1.46
C TYR A 291 31.56 13.17 -0.07
N HIS A 292 30.31 13.50 0.28
CA HIS A 292 29.69 12.98 1.49
C HIS A 292 29.65 11.43 1.49
N LEU A 293 29.27 10.81 0.38
CA LEU A 293 29.26 9.35 0.25
C LEU A 293 30.66 8.74 0.38
N LEU A 294 31.67 9.36 -0.26
CA LEU A 294 33.07 8.96 -0.11
C LEU A 294 33.51 9.00 1.35
N VAL A 295 33.30 10.12 2.02
CA VAL A 295 33.69 10.28 3.44
C VAL A 295 32.98 9.24 4.30
N THR A 296 31.67 9.04 4.13
CA THR A 296 30.93 8.02 4.88
C THR A 296 31.51 6.61 4.64
N ALA A 297 31.80 6.24 3.38
CA ALA A 297 32.35 4.93 3.03
C ALA A 297 33.80 4.76 3.54
N ALA A 298 34.62 5.81 3.46
CA ALA A 298 35.98 5.83 3.95
C ALA A 298 36.06 5.71 5.47
N LYS A 299 35.15 6.37 6.20
CA LYS A 299 35.02 6.20 7.65
C LYS A 299 34.65 4.78 8.04
N ALA A 300 33.70 4.17 7.33
CA ALA A 300 33.29 2.80 7.60
C ALA A 300 34.43 1.80 7.34
N SER A 301 35.20 1.98 6.26
CA SER A 301 36.28 1.06 5.86
C SER A 301 37.66 1.39 6.43
N GLY A 302 37.84 2.55 7.07
CA GLY A 302 39.13 3.05 7.51
C GLY A 302 40.05 3.55 6.38
N ALA A 303 39.49 3.95 5.24
CA ALA A 303 40.20 4.57 4.10
C ALA A 303 40.30 6.10 4.25
N ILE A 304 40.57 6.60 5.46
CA ILE A 304 40.50 8.03 5.81
C ILE A 304 41.49 8.86 4.97
N GLU A 305 42.76 8.46 4.92
CA GLU A 305 43.82 9.17 4.19
C GLU A 305 43.47 9.35 2.70
N PHE A 306 42.90 8.31 2.08
CA PHE A 306 42.44 8.38 0.70
C PHE A 306 41.32 9.43 0.53
N ALA A 307 40.35 9.46 1.44
CA ALA A 307 39.27 10.43 1.39
C ALA A 307 39.77 11.87 1.64
N GLU A 308 40.76 12.06 2.50
CA GLU A 308 41.40 13.37 2.70
C GLU A 308 42.02 13.88 1.39
N GLN A 309 42.85 13.06 0.75
CA GLN A 309 43.48 13.38 -0.53
C GLN A 309 42.44 13.66 -1.63
N ALA A 310 41.39 12.85 -1.71
CA ALA A 310 40.32 13.07 -2.68
C ALA A 310 39.56 14.38 -2.43
N CYS A 311 39.34 14.77 -1.16
CA CYS A 311 38.67 16.02 -0.81
C CYS A 311 39.51 17.26 -1.14
N GLU A 312 40.84 17.16 -1.27
CA GLU A 312 41.68 18.26 -1.75
C GLU A 312 41.34 18.65 -3.19
N SER A 313 40.86 17.70 -4.00
CA SER A 313 40.43 17.96 -5.38
C SER A 313 39.04 18.61 -5.50
N MET A 314 38.35 18.91 -4.39
CA MET A 314 37.02 19.55 -4.42
C MET A 314 37.06 20.94 -5.07
N ALA A 315 38.12 21.71 -4.79
CA ALA A 315 38.31 23.04 -5.36
C ALA A 315 38.45 22.97 -6.90
N SER A 316 39.21 22.00 -7.41
CA SER A 316 39.35 21.78 -8.86
C SER A 316 38.05 21.31 -9.54
N HIS A 317 37.07 20.82 -8.77
CA HIS A 317 35.74 20.45 -9.26
C HIS A 317 34.70 21.57 -9.13
N GLY A 318 35.10 22.76 -8.66
CA GLY A 318 34.22 23.93 -8.54
C GLY A 318 33.19 23.82 -7.40
N ILE A 319 33.50 23.07 -6.35
CA ILE A 319 32.68 22.97 -5.13
C ILE A 319 33.11 24.07 -4.15
N TRP A 320 32.13 24.83 -3.64
CA TRP A 320 32.33 25.97 -2.74
C TRP A 320 32.93 25.56 -1.38
N GLU A 321 33.74 26.45 -0.79
CA GLU A 321 34.47 26.22 0.46
C GLU A 321 33.56 25.79 1.64
N GLU A 322 32.34 26.33 1.73
CA GLU A 322 31.38 25.97 2.79
C GLU A 322 30.97 24.49 2.73
N ALA A 323 30.74 23.96 1.52
CA ALA A 323 30.42 22.54 1.32
C ALA A 323 31.64 21.65 1.60
N ARG A 324 32.84 22.14 1.27
CA ARG A 324 34.11 21.46 1.56
C ARG A 324 34.37 21.36 3.06
N GLU A 325 34.14 22.43 3.81
CA GLU A 325 34.28 22.46 5.26
C GLU A 325 33.31 21.48 5.93
N GLY A 326 32.04 21.43 5.48
CA GLY A 326 31.06 20.46 5.95
C GLY A 326 31.48 18.99 5.73
N VAL A 327 32.02 18.67 4.55
CA VAL A 327 32.53 17.33 4.21
C VAL A 327 33.76 16.95 5.06
N LEU A 328 34.73 17.85 5.19
CA LEU A 328 35.95 17.61 5.97
C LEU A 328 35.66 17.51 7.47
N ASN A 329 34.75 18.33 8.00
CA ASN A 329 34.29 18.22 9.38
C ASN A 329 33.61 16.86 9.61
N HIS A 330 32.81 16.37 8.66
CA HIS A 330 32.22 15.03 8.77
C HIS A 330 33.27 13.92 8.80
N LEU A 331 34.37 14.06 8.05
CA LEU A 331 35.49 13.12 8.04
C LEU A 331 36.23 13.10 9.38
N ARG A 332 36.48 14.28 9.95
CA ARG A 332 37.24 14.48 11.20
C ARG A 332 36.45 14.22 12.48
N THR A 333 35.13 14.36 12.43
CA THR A 333 34.27 14.03 13.59
C THR A 333 34.41 12.55 13.88
N GLU A 334 34.86 12.18 15.08
CA GLU A 334 34.87 10.78 15.49
C GLU A 334 33.49 10.17 15.25
N VAL A 335 33.44 8.93 14.76
CA VAL A 335 32.18 8.21 14.75
C VAL A 335 31.79 8.06 16.20
N VAL A 336 30.87 8.90 16.68
CA VAL A 336 30.11 8.61 17.89
C VAL A 336 29.52 7.26 17.59
N LYS A 337 30.13 6.21 18.16
CA LYS A 337 29.46 4.93 18.28
C LYS A 337 28.21 5.28 19.06
N GLU A 338 27.10 5.50 18.35
CA GLU A 338 25.79 5.54 18.98
C GLU A 338 25.83 4.39 19.96
N LYS A 339 25.69 4.72 21.26
CA LYS A 339 25.79 3.74 22.34
C LYS A 339 25.10 2.50 21.83
N GLU A 340 25.87 1.43 21.64
CA GLU A 340 25.37 0.08 21.42
C GLU A 340 24.59 -0.24 22.70
N HIS A 341 23.38 0.33 22.81
CA HIS A 341 22.36 -0.10 23.73
C HIS A 341 22.13 -1.53 23.30
N GLU A 342 22.76 -2.48 23.99
CA GLU A 342 22.66 -3.93 23.82
C GLU A 342 21.51 -4.27 22.89
N GLU A 343 21.78 -4.24 21.58
CA GLU A 343 20.70 -4.34 20.62
C GLU A 343 20.28 -5.79 20.70
N ALA A 344 19.07 -6.04 21.20
CA ALA A 344 18.52 -7.39 21.25
C ALA A 344 18.73 -8.03 19.88
N ALA A 345 19.49 -9.13 19.87
CA ALA A 345 19.81 -9.83 18.64
C ALA A 345 18.51 -10.19 17.92
N LEU A 346 18.51 -10.01 16.60
CA LEU A 346 17.37 -10.37 15.77
C LEU A 346 17.06 -11.86 15.92
N ASP A 347 15.80 -12.20 16.26
CA ASP A 347 15.38 -13.60 16.30
C ASP A 347 15.33 -14.17 14.87
N ILE A 348 16.41 -14.87 14.50
CA ILE A 348 16.55 -15.52 13.20
C ILE A 348 15.53 -16.64 13.00
N GLY A 349 15.13 -17.32 14.08
CA GLY A 349 14.12 -18.39 14.01
C GLY A 349 12.77 -17.84 13.59
N ASP A 350 12.35 -16.75 14.23
CA ASP A 350 11.10 -16.06 13.89
C ASP A 350 11.17 -15.43 12.49
N LEU A 351 12.27 -14.76 12.14
CA LEU A 351 12.45 -14.18 10.80
C LEU A 351 12.39 -15.26 9.69
N ARG A 352 12.93 -16.46 9.94
CA ARG A 352 12.84 -17.58 8.99
C ARG A 352 11.41 -18.08 8.80
N ARG A 353 10.61 -18.14 9.86
CA ARG A 353 9.17 -18.47 9.72
C ARG A 353 8.46 -17.42 8.86
N GLN A 354 8.73 -16.14 9.10
CA GLN A 354 8.16 -15.05 8.29
C GLN A 354 8.62 -15.12 6.81
N PHE A 355 9.84 -15.61 6.53
CA PHE A 355 10.28 -15.89 5.17
C PHE A 355 9.50 -17.04 4.51
N GLU A 356 9.13 -18.07 5.27
CA GLU A 356 8.30 -19.17 4.77
C GLU A 356 6.91 -18.67 4.40
N ASP A 357 6.32 -17.80 5.20
CA ASP A 357 5.04 -17.15 4.89
C ASP A 357 5.11 -16.31 3.62
N LEU A 358 6.14 -15.48 3.47
CA LEU A 358 6.34 -14.69 2.25
C LEU A 358 6.61 -15.58 1.03
N ARG A 359 7.32 -16.69 1.20
CA ARG A 359 7.56 -17.68 0.15
C ARG A 359 6.26 -18.35 -0.28
N ALA A 360 5.40 -18.70 0.68
CA ALA A 360 4.09 -19.27 0.44
C ALA A 360 3.17 -18.28 -0.29
N ASP A 361 3.19 -16.99 0.07
CA ASP A 361 2.45 -15.97 -0.67
C ASP A 361 2.92 -15.87 -2.13
N LEU A 362 4.23 -15.97 -2.39
CA LEU A 362 4.78 -16.02 -3.76
C LEU A 362 4.38 -17.30 -4.50
N ASP A 363 4.25 -18.44 -3.82
CA ASP A 363 3.75 -19.68 -4.43
C ASP A 363 2.29 -19.52 -4.86
N VAL A 364 1.46 -18.97 -3.97
CA VAL A 364 0.06 -18.66 -4.30
C VAL A 364 -0.03 -17.69 -5.48
N MET A 365 0.76 -16.62 -5.48
CA MET A 365 0.81 -15.70 -6.61
C MET A 365 1.24 -16.41 -7.90
N ALA A 366 2.30 -17.22 -7.86
CA ALA A 366 2.82 -17.93 -9.02
C ALA A 366 1.78 -18.88 -9.60
N GLU A 367 1.12 -19.68 -8.74
CA GLU A 367 0.09 -20.64 -9.09
C GLU A 367 -1.13 -19.96 -9.72
N ARG A 368 -1.72 -19.00 -9.00
CA ARG A 368 -2.97 -18.34 -9.41
C ARG A 368 -2.80 -17.37 -10.58
N SER A 369 -1.61 -17.25 -11.16
CA SER A 369 -1.37 -16.38 -12.32
C SER A 369 -0.61 -17.07 -13.46
N LYS A 370 -0.63 -18.42 -13.49
CA LYS A 370 0.00 -19.23 -14.55
C LYS A 370 -0.56 -18.96 -15.94
N ASP A 371 -1.88 -18.84 -16.08
CA ASP A 371 -2.56 -18.88 -17.37
C ASP A 371 -2.52 -17.56 -18.16
N LYS A 372 -1.80 -16.53 -17.66
CA LYS A 372 -1.66 -15.20 -18.29
C LYS A 372 -2.98 -14.63 -18.84
N LEU A 373 -4.05 -14.74 -18.07
CA LEU A 373 -5.31 -14.11 -18.42
C LEU A 373 -5.17 -12.58 -18.39
N VAL A 374 -5.84 -11.90 -19.34
CA VAL A 374 -5.91 -10.43 -19.46
C VAL A 374 -6.47 -9.81 -18.16
N ALA A 375 -7.37 -10.52 -17.49
CA ALA A 375 -7.78 -10.24 -16.12
C ALA A 375 -7.83 -11.57 -15.35
N GLN A 376 -7.41 -11.58 -14.10
CA GLN A 376 -7.49 -12.78 -13.27
C GLN A 376 -8.94 -13.01 -12.84
N ASP A 377 -9.38 -14.27 -12.86
CA ASP A 377 -10.67 -14.64 -12.30
C ASP A 377 -10.60 -14.70 -10.77
N PHE A 378 -11.27 -13.76 -10.12
CA PHE A 378 -11.39 -13.63 -8.68
C PHE A 378 -12.70 -14.17 -8.12
N SER A 379 -13.58 -14.74 -8.96
CA SER A 379 -14.87 -15.29 -8.55
C SER A 379 -14.76 -16.36 -7.46
N HIS A 380 -13.69 -17.16 -7.48
CA HIS A 380 -13.45 -18.24 -6.52
C HIS A 380 -12.25 -17.97 -5.61
N GLN A 381 -11.78 -16.73 -5.55
CA GLN A 381 -10.59 -16.38 -4.79
C GLN A 381 -10.90 -15.53 -3.56
N ASP A 382 -10.34 -15.96 -2.44
CA ASP A 382 -10.24 -15.12 -1.26
C ASP A 382 -9.02 -14.20 -1.40
N LEU A 383 -9.28 -12.90 -1.30
CA LEU A 383 -8.29 -11.84 -1.40
C LEU A 383 -8.20 -11.13 -0.04
N PRO A 384 -7.00 -10.70 0.37
CA PRO A 384 -6.85 -9.95 1.60
C PRO A 384 -7.33 -8.51 1.37
N LEU A 385 -8.59 -8.22 1.69
CA LEU A 385 -9.22 -6.93 1.42
C LEU A 385 -8.96 -5.88 2.51
N THR A 386 -8.58 -6.29 3.73
CA THR A 386 -8.42 -5.38 4.88
C THR A 386 -7.05 -5.54 5.53
N LEU A 387 -6.52 -4.45 6.11
CA LEU A 387 -5.27 -4.48 6.89
C LEU A 387 -5.50 -4.46 8.40
N ALA A 388 -6.63 -3.97 8.87
CA ALA A 388 -7.00 -3.96 10.28
C ALA A 388 -8.13 -4.97 10.52
N PRO A 389 -8.24 -5.51 11.75
CA PRO A 389 -9.35 -6.39 12.08
C PRO A 389 -10.68 -5.65 11.97
N ILE A 390 -11.73 -6.39 11.61
CA ILE A 390 -13.10 -5.88 11.62
C ILE A 390 -13.43 -5.42 13.05
N PRO A 391 -13.85 -4.15 13.25
CA PRO A 391 -14.27 -3.67 14.56
C PRO A 391 -15.40 -4.52 15.16
N LYS A 392 -15.27 -4.88 16.45
CA LYS A 392 -16.19 -5.82 17.12
C LYS A 392 -17.64 -5.35 17.15
N ASP A 393 -17.85 -4.04 17.09
CA ASP A 393 -19.13 -3.34 17.04
C ASP A 393 -19.90 -3.53 15.73
N ILE A 394 -19.22 -3.92 14.65
CA ILE A 394 -19.85 -4.22 13.36
C ILE A 394 -19.63 -5.67 12.90
N ASP A 395 -18.88 -6.46 13.66
CA ASP A 395 -18.59 -7.87 13.35
C ASP A 395 -19.84 -8.72 13.54
N LEU A 396 -20.50 -9.12 12.46
CA LEU A 396 -21.71 -9.94 12.50
C LEU A 396 -21.47 -11.28 11.78
N PRO A 397 -22.20 -12.34 12.16
CA PRO A 397 -22.28 -13.57 11.37
C PRO A 397 -22.71 -13.26 9.94
N GLU A 398 -22.15 -13.98 8.97
CA GLU A 398 -22.37 -13.73 7.54
C GLU A 398 -23.87 -13.71 7.18
N ALA A 399 -24.64 -14.65 7.74
CA ALA A 399 -26.09 -14.74 7.53
C ALA A 399 -26.84 -13.48 8.00
N GLU A 400 -26.41 -12.87 9.11
CA GLU A 400 -27.02 -11.64 9.64
C GLU A 400 -26.59 -10.40 8.84
N VAL A 401 -25.33 -10.32 8.40
CA VAL A 401 -24.86 -9.26 7.49
C VAL A 401 -25.64 -9.31 6.19
N ARG A 402 -25.82 -10.50 5.61
CA ARG A 402 -26.57 -10.70 4.37
C ARG A 402 -28.03 -10.29 4.52
N ARG A 403 -28.67 -10.75 5.61
CA ARG A 403 -30.05 -10.38 5.92
C ARG A 403 -30.21 -8.86 6.05
N LEU A 404 -29.32 -8.20 6.79
CA LEU A 404 -29.34 -6.74 6.95
C LEU A 404 -29.15 -6.02 5.61
N TYR A 405 -28.23 -6.49 4.76
CA TYR A 405 -28.04 -5.97 3.42
C TYR A 405 -29.33 -6.06 2.59
N ASP A 406 -29.97 -7.24 2.58
CA ASP A 406 -31.21 -7.46 1.84
C ASP A 406 -32.34 -6.57 2.37
N GLU A 407 -32.47 -6.37 3.67
CA GLU A 407 -33.46 -5.46 4.28
C GLU A 407 -33.28 -4.00 3.84
N VAL A 408 -32.05 -3.50 3.76
CA VAL A 408 -31.78 -2.08 3.46
C VAL A 408 -31.58 -1.77 1.98
N THR A 409 -31.51 -2.79 1.12
CA THR A 409 -31.26 -2.61 -0.31
C THR A 409 -32.30 -3.26 -1.22
N THR A 410 -33.38 -3.84 -0.67
CA THR A 410 -34.54 -4.34 -1.44
C THR A 410 -35.75 -3.44 -1.17
N ASP A 411 -36.55 -3.19 -2.20
CA ASP A 411 -37.87 -2.60 -2.00
C ASP A 411 -38.89 -3.73 -1.75
N PRO A 412 -39.51 -3.81 -0.56
CA PRO A 412 -40.47 -4.86 -0.23
C PRO A 412 -41.77 -4.75 -1.05
N THR A 413 -42.00 -3.62 -1.73
CA THR A 413 -43.20 -3.40 -2.57
C THR A 413 -43.02 -3.87 -4.01
N LEU A 414 -41.78 -4.16 -4.44
CA LEU A 414 -41.52 -4.72 -5.76
C LEU A 414 -41.85 -6.21 -5.80
N PRO A 415 -42.40 -6.72 -6.92
CA PRO A 415 -42.68 -8.15 -7.06
C PRO A 415 -41.39 -8.96 -6.90
N PRO A 416 -41.46 -10.20 -6.36
CA PRO A 416 -40.32 -11.09 -6.28
C PRO A 416 -39.67 -11.23 -7.67
N GLN A 417 -38.33 -11.26 -7.73
CA GLN A 417 -37.64 -11.46 -8.99
C GLN A 417 -38.19 -12.71 -9.71
N PRO A 418 -38.29 -12.68 -11.06
CA PRO A 418 -38.85 -13.77 -11.83
C PRO A 418 -38.12 -15.10 -11.52
N PRO A 419 -38.82 -16.24 -11.56
CA PRO A 419 -38.25 -17.54 -11.23
C PRO A 419 -37.00 -17.84 -12.09
N PRO A 420 -36.06 -18.68 -11.61
CA PRO A 420 -34.74 -18.90 -12.24
C PRO A 420 -34.78 -19.26 -13.73
N ALA A 421 -35.88 -19.86 -14.19
CA ALA A 421 -36.10 -20.23 -15.59
C ALA A 421 -36.30 -19.03 -16.55
N GLN A 422 -36.53 -17.82 -16.03
CA GLN A 422 -36.72 -16.59 -16.80
C GLN A 422 -35.74 -15.47 -16.40
N ALA A 423 -34.85 -15.72 -15.44
CA ALA A 423 -33.86 -14.74 -15.00
C ALA A 423 -32.74 -14.60 -16.05
N LEU A 424 -32.40 -13.37 -16.41
CA LEU A 424 -31.20 -13.08 -17.19
C LEU A 424 -29.97 -13.57 -16.42
N SER A 425 -28.98 -14.13 -17.13
CA SER A 425 -27.70 -14.49 -16.52
C SER A 425 -27.11 -13.28 -15.77
N PRO A 426 -26.59 -13.46 -14.55
CA PRO A 426 -25.97 -12.37 -13.80
C PRO A 426 -24.86 -11.70 -14.61
N ALA A 427 -24.84 -10.36 -14.58
CA ALA A 427 -23.72 -9.61 -15.13
C ALA A 427 -22.48 -9.81 -14.26
N VAL A 428 -21.31 -9.96 -14.90
CA VAL A 428 -20.04 -10.23 -14.23
C VAL A 428 -19.05 -9.09 -14.43
N SER A 429 -18.17 -8.89 -13.45
CA SER A 429 -17.04 -7.98 -13.56
C SER A 429 -15.97 -8.51 -14.52
N PRO A 430 -15.01 -7.67 -14.96
CA PRO A 430 -13.84 -8.13 -15.70
C PRO A 430 -13.04 -9.24 -14.98
N THR A 431 -13.16 -9.32 -13.66
CA THR A 431 -12.53 -10.33 -12.78
C THR A 431 -13.44 -11.52 -12.49
N GLY A 432 -14.54 -11.71 -13.24
CA GLY A 432 -15.42 -12.88 -13.14
C GLY A 432 -16.44 -12.86 -12.00
N ILE A 433 -16.47 -11.81 -11.16
CA ILE A 433 -17.35 -11.76 -9.99
C ILE A 433 -18.76 -11.28 -10.41
N PRO A 434 -19.84 -12.00 -10.07
CA PRO A 434 -21.21 -11.53 -10.29
C PRO A 434 -21.48 -10.20 -9.58
N TYR A 435 -22.21 -9.30 -10.25
CA TYR A 435 -22.46 -7.96 -9.72
C TYR A 435 -23.23 -7.93 -8.40
N GLY A 436 -24.15 -8.88 -8.15
CA GLY A 436 -24.84 -8.94 -6.87
C GLY A 436 -23.90 -9.26 -5.72
N ARG A 437 -22.99 -10.22 -5.93
CA ARG A 437 -21.92 -10.53 -4.98
C ARG A 437 -20.98 -9.34 -4.79
N LEU A 438 -20.53 -8.71 -5.87
CA LEU A 438 -19.61 -7.58 -5.80
C LEU A 438 -20.22 -6.38 -5.05
N ARG A 439 -21.50 -6.07 -5.28
CA ARG A 439 -22.22 -5.01 -4.54
C ARG A 439 -22.36 -5.32 -3.05
N TYR A 440 -22.70 -6.56 -2.71
CA TYR A 440 -22.81 -7.01 -1.31
C TYR A 440 -21.47 -6.91 -0.57
N GLU A 441 -20.40 -7.42 -1.17
CA GLU A 441 -19.06 -7.37 -0.58
C GLU A 441 -18.54 -5.94 -0.49
N ASN A 442 -18.78 -5.10 -1.51
CA ASN A 442 -18.44 -3.69 -1.46
C ASN A 442 -19.19 -2.97 -0.33
N TRP A 443 -20.48 -3.24 -0.16
CA TRP A 443 -21.28 -2.68 0.93
C TRP A 443 -20.71 -3.07 2.31
N THR A 444 -20.29 -4.32 2.46
CA THR A 444 -19.67 -4.83 3.69
C THR A 444 -18.32 -4.14 3.97
N ASN A 445 -17.47 -4.00 2.95
CA ASN A 445 -16.20 -3.29 3.06
C ASN A 445 -16.39 -1.79 3.35
N ILE A 446 -17.45 -1.16 2.82
CA ILE A 446 -17.80 0.23 3.16
C ILE A 446 -18.19 0.35 4.63
N ASN A 447 -18.95 -0.60 5.20
CA ASN A 447 -19.27 -0.55 6.64
C ASN A 447 -18.01 -0.64 7.50
N TYR A 448 -17.07 -1.51 7.10
CA TYR A 448 -15.74 -1.55 7.71
C TYR A 448 -14.99 -0.22 7.59
N LEU A 449 -14.99 0.40 6.41
CA LEU A 449 -14.34 1.70 6.18
C LEU A 449 -14.99 2.82 6.99
N LEU A 450 -16.32 2.82 7.14
CA LEU A 450 -17.05 3.81 7.95
C LEU A 450 -16.66 3.71 9.44
N ALA A 451 -16.64 2.50 9.99
CA ALA A 451 -16.23 2.28 11.38
C ALA A 451 -14.75 2.64 11.59
N LEU A 452 -13.89 2.27 10.65
CA LEU A 452 -12.46 2.60 10.71
C LEU A 452 -12.24 4.11 10.62
N ALA A 453 -12.96 4.81 9.74
CA ALA A 453 -12.86 6.25 9.56
C ALA A 453 -13.30 7.02 10.82
N GLU A 454 -14.39 6.61 11.48
CA GLU A 454 -14.82 7.22 12.75
C GLU A 454 -13.69 7.15 13.79
N LYS A 455 -13.02 5.99 13.89
CA LYS A 455 -11.87 5.81 14.79
C LYS A 455 -10.65 6.63 14.39
N THR A 456 -10.24 6.60 13.12
CA THR A 456 -9.03 7.30 12.66
C THR A 456 -9.20 8.82 12.70
N ASP A 457 -10.40 9.33 12.38
CA ASP A 457 -10.72 10.74 12.51
C ASP A 457 -10.76 11.18 13.98
N ALA A 458 -11.31 10.37 14.89
CA ALA A 458 -11.27 10.67 16.33
C ALA A 458 -9.84 10.75 16.89
N ILE A 459 -8.96 9.81 16.52
CA ILE A 459 -7.54 9.83 16.91
C ILE A 459 -6.85 11.10 16.38
N TYR A 460 -7.10 11.44 15.12
CA TYR A 460 -6.48 12.62 14.51
C TYR A 460 -6.98 13.92 15.16
N SER A 461 -8.29 14.07 15.36
CA SER A 461 -8.87 15.24 16.02
C SER A 461 -8.31 15.41 17.44
N ALA A 462 -8.21 14.33 18.22
CA ALA A 462 -7.61 14.39 19.55
C ALA A 462 -6.13 14.82 19.52
N ALA A 463 -5.37 14.37 18.52
CA ALA A 463 -3.97 14.79 18.34
C ALA A 463 -3.84 16.27 17.93
N VAL A 464 -4.78 16.76 17.12
CA VAL A 464 -4.87 18.19 16.73
C VAL A 464 -5.23 19.05 17.93
N ASP A 465 -6.25 18.66 18.70
CA ASP A 465 -6.68 19.39 19.90
C ASP A 465 -5.55 19.47 20.93
N LYS A 466 -4.82 18.37 21.11
CA LYS A 466 -3.62 18.34 21.95
C LYS A 466 -2.55 19.32 21.43
N ALA A 467 -2.23 19.29 20.15
CA ALA A 467 -1.24 20.18 19.56
C ALA A 467 -1.62 21.67 19.71
N ILE A 468 -2.91 21.99 19.52
CA ILE A 468 -3.46 23.34 19.74
C ILE A 468 -3.28 23.74 21.21
N SER A 469 -3.62 22.85 22.15
CA SER A 469 -3.48 23.13 23.59
C SER A 469 -2.02 23.33 24.03
N GLU A 470 -1.09 22.67 23.34
CA GLU A 470 0.36 22.75 23.60
C GLU A 470 1.04 23.90 22.81
N GLY A 471 0.30 24.60 21.94
CA GLY A 471 0.85 25.68 21.10
C GLY A 471 1.83 25.19 20.03
N VAL A 472 1.79 23.91 19.67
CA VAL A 472 2.67 23.31 18.66
C VAL A 472 1.92 23.06 17.34
N PRO A 473 2.62 23.02 16.19
CA PRO A 473 2.00 22.67 14.92
C PRO A 473 1.33 21.28 14.98
N ALA A 474 0.12 21.18 14.43
CA ALA A 474 -0.59 19.91 14.35
C ALA A 474 0.24 18.84 13.63
N PRO A 475 0.29 17.60 14.15
CA PRO A 475 1.00 16.51 13.49
C PRO A 475 0.30 16.17 12.17
N SER A 476 1.03 15.55 11.23
CA SER A 476 0.36 14.92 10.09
C SER A 476 -0.52 13.77 10.58
N ARG A 477 -1.58 13.46 9.81
CA ARG A 477 -2.49 12.36 10.12
C ARG A 477 -1.76 11.02 10.26
N GLU A 478 -0.78 10.75 9.43
CA GLU A 478 0.05 9.54 9.52
C GLU A 478 0.85 9.49 10.82
N ARG A 479 1.41 10.62 11.26
CA ARG A 479 2.16 10.69 12.52
C ARG A 479 1.25 10.47 13.72
N ALA A 480 0.06 11.06 13.71
CA ALA A 480 -0.94 10.85 14.76
C ALA A 480 -1.36 9.37 14.86
N LEU A 481 -1.58 8.72 13.71
CA LEU A 481 -1.98 7.32 13.66
C LEU A 481 -0.83 6.35 13.97
N ALA A 482 0.42 6.67 13.60
CA ALA A 482 1.59 5.85 13.93
C ALA A 482 1.86 5.82 15.44
N ALA A 483 1.45 6.87 16.17
CA ALA A 483 1.49 6.91 17.62
C ALA A 483 0.32 6.15 18.28
N SER A 484 -0.65 5.67 17.50
CA SER A 484 -1.79 4.89 18.00
C SER A 484 -1.59 3.39 17.78
N ASP A 485 -2.05 2.56 18.71
CA ASP A 485 -2.01 1.09 18.62
C ASP A 485 -3.03 0.53 17.62
N LEU A 486 -3.11 1.11 16.42
CA LEU A 486 -3.98 0.58 15.37
C LEU A 486 -3.38 -0.73 14.84
N ALA A 487 -3.82 -1.85 15.41
CA ALA A 487 -3.33 -3.18 15.08
C ALA A 487 -3.49 -3.48 13.58
N VAL A 488 -2.36 -3.78 12.94
CA VAL A 488 -2.30 -4.28 11.56
C VAL A 488 -2.24 -5.80 11.63
N GLN A 489 -3.08 -6.46 10.85
CA GLN A 489 -3.13 -7.91 10.77
C GLN A 489 -1.98 -8.45 9.91
N ASP A 490 -1.46 -9.61 10.29
CA ASP A 490 -0.54 -10.38 9.46
C ASP A 490 -1.32 -11.21 8.43
N VAL A 491 -1.69 -10.55 7.32
CA VAL A 491 -2.47 -11.16 6.23
C VAL A 491 -1.67 -11.07 4.94
N GLY A 492 -1.58 -12.21 4.25
CA GLY A 492 -0.99 -12.37 2.93
C GLY A 492 -1.80 -13.36 2.10
N LEU A 493 -1.40 -13.58 0.85
CA LEU A 493 -2.13 -14.42 -0.11
C LEU A 493 -2.32 -15.88 0.37
N SER A 494 -1.37 -16.40 1.15
CA SER A 494 -1.41 -17.76 1.70
C SER A 494 -2.25 -17.91 2.97
N THR A 495 -2.46 -16.83 3.74
CA THR A 495 -3.21 -16.89 5.01
C THR A 495 -4.71 -16.68 4.84
N VAL A 496 -5.18 -16.17 3.69
CA VAL A 496 -6.61 -15.97 3.46
C VAL A 496 -7.39 -17.30 3.44
N HIS A 497 -6.74 -18.40 3.07
CA HIS A 497 -7.33 -19.75 3.14
C HIS A 497 -7.54 -20.27 4.57
N ALA A 498 -6.88 -19.69 5.58
CA ALA A 498 -7.08 -20.04 6.98
C ALA A 498 -8.29 -19.32 7.62
N GLY A 499 -8.88 -18.34 6.91
CA GLY A 499 -10.20 -17.78 7.20
C GLY A 499 -11.32 -18.74 6.79
N GLY A 500 -11.15 -20.04 7.08
CA GLY A 500 -12.24 -21.00 6.99
C GLY A 500 -13.42 -20.45 7.78
N ALA A 501 -14.61 -20.55 7.17
CA ALA A 501 -15.92 -20.29 7.75
C ALA A 501 -15.82 -19.86 9.20
N LYS A 502 -15.93 -18.54 9.48
CA LYS A 502 -16.08 -18.03 10.84
C LYS A 502 -16.99 -19.03 11.54
N LYS A 503 -16.48 -19.75 12.55
CA LYS A 503 -17.36 -20.54 13.41
C LYS A 503 -18.46 -19.57 13.78
N ASP A 504 -19.68 -19.82 13.33
CA ASP A 504 -20.85 -19.01 13.63
C ASP A 504 -21.05 -19.12 15.14
N GLU A 505 -20.27 -18.35 15.87
CA GLU A 505 -20.39 -18.20 17.29
C GLU A 505 -21.73 -17.53 17.47
N ARG A 506 -22.70 -18.28 18.00
CA ARG A 506 -24.06 -17.80 18.17
C ARG A 506 -24.03 -16.59 19.09
N LEU A 507 -24.02 -15.39 18.50
CA LEU A 507 -24.20 -14.15 19.24
C LEU A 507 -25.58 -14.18 19.90
N GLY A 508 -25.65 -13.73 21.15
CA GLY A 508 -26.93 -13.50 21.81
C GLY A 508 -27.76 -12.47 21.02
N LYS A 509 -29.08 -12.66 20.95
CA LYS A 509 -30.00 -11.79 20.17
C LYS A 509 -29.78 -10.29 20.43
N GLY A 510 -29.52 -9.90 21.68
CA GLY A 510 -29.27 -8.50 22.04
C GLY A 510 -27.97 -7.93 21.48
N GLU A 511 -26.92 -8.75 21.38
CA GLU A 511 -25.64 -8.34 20.80
C GLU A 511 -25.73 -8.21 19.28
N THR A 512 -26.41 -9.14 18.62
CA THR A 512 -26.72 -9.06 17.18
C THR A 512 -27.46 -7.75 16.86
N GLU A 513 -28.51 -7.42 17.61
CA GLU A 513 -29.29 -6.20 17.39
C GLU A 513 -28.48 -4.92 17.64
N ARG A 514 -27.61 -4.92 18.67
CA ARG A 514 -26.70 -3.81 18.95
C ARG A 514 -25.76 -3.54 17.76
N ARG A 515 -25.14 -4.59 17.21
CA ARG A 515 -24.23 -4.46 16.06
C ARG A 515 -24.96 -4.06 14.77
N ARG A 516 -26.18 -4.57 14.55
CA ARG A 516 -27.04 -4.13 13.43
C ARG A 516 -27.34 -2.64 13.50
N LYS A 517 -27.72 -2.15 14.69
CA LYS A 517 -27.98 -0.72 14.92
C LYS A 517 -26.74 0.14 14.68
N GLU A 518 -25.56 -0.34 15.04
CA GLU A 518 -24.31 0.39 14.78
C GLU A 518 -24.06 0.53 13.27
N ILE A 519 -24.23 -0.55 12.49
CA ILE A 519 -24.12 -0.48 11.02
C ILE A 519 -25.12 0.54 10.44
N LEU A 520 -26.37 0.53 10.90
CA LEU A 520 -27.39 1.48 10.45
C LEU A 520 -27.04 2.93 10.82
N LYS A 521 -26.52 3.18 12.03
CA LYS A 521 -26.02 4.49 12.48
C LYS A 521 -24.88 4.98 11.59
N LEU A 522 -23.90 4.13 11.30
CA LEU A 522 -22.77 4.44 10.43
C LEU A 522 -23.23 4.79 9.02
N ARG A 523 -24.31 4.17 8.53
CA ARG A 523 -24.89 4.50 7.21
C ARG A 523 -25.88 5.66 7.22
N GLY A 524 -26.20 6.23 8.40
CA GLY A 524 -27.18 7.30 8.53
C GLY A 524 -28.61 6.86 8.22
N ILE A 525 -28.93 5.58 8.43
CA ILE A 525 -30.29 5.03 8.24
C ILE A 525 -31.02 5.12 9.58
N VAL A 526 -32.07 5.93 9.64
CA VAL A 526 -32.94 6.03 10.82
C VAL A 526 -33.91 4.85 10.79
N MET A 527 -33.90 4.00 11.81
CA MET A 527 -34.94 2.98 11.95
C MET A 527 -36.28 3.67 12.23
N ALA A 528 -37.30 3.37 11.44
CA ALA A 528 -38.66 3.63 11.88
C ALA A 528 -38.89 2.84 13.17
N SER A 529 -39.25 3.53 14.25
CA SER A 529 -39.71 2.90 15.48
C SER A 529 -40.81 1.91 15.11
N ALA A 530 -40.66 0.63 15.50
CA ALA A 530 -41.74 -0.33 15.38
C ALA A 530 -42.99 0.30 16.04
N PRO A 531 -44.17 0.26 15.40
CA PRO A 531 -45.40 0.69 16.06
C PRO A 531 -45.52 -0.10 17.36
N ALA A 532 -45.80 0.62 18.44
CA ALA A 532 -46.06 0.00 19.73
C ALA A 532 -47.14 -1.08 19.53
N PRO A 533 -47.02 -2.26 20.17
CA PRO A 533 -48.07 -3.26 20.08
C PRO A 533 -49.36 -2.60 20.58
N GLU A 534 -50.37 -2.55 19.70
CA GLU A 534 -51.73 -2.18 20.08
C GLU A 534 -52.16 -3.19 21.16
N GLY A 535 -52.31 -2.67 22.38
CA GLY A 535 -52.73 -3.42 23.56
C GLY A 535 -54.22 -3.64 23.61
#